data_AF-A0A7C7QPB4-F1
#
_entry.id   AF-A0A7C7QPB4-F1
#
_cell.length_a   1.000
_cell.length_b   1.000
_cell.length_c   1.000
_cell.angle_alpha   90.00
_cell.angle_beta   90.00
_cell.angle_gamma   90.00
#
_symmetry.space_group_name_H-M   'P 1'
#
loop_
_entity.id
_entity.type
_entity.pdbx_description
1 polymer ?
#
loop_
_entity_poly.entity_id
_entity_poly.type
_entity_poly.pdbx_seq_one_letter_code
_entity_poly.pdbx_strand_id
1 'polypeptide(L)'
;MSDTMKVQPFAVLLNWILRELEANQSIFGIHRSLFYIPKKDSPYAIEDLFGHYLVTPIGPGAGPHTQLAQNILCAWLSGGRFIELKTVQIMDELEIPRPCIDMEDEGYNVEWSQEL
;
A
#
# COMPACT_ATOMS: atom_id res chain seq x y z
N MET A 1 9.64 -17.60 -4.31
CA MET A 1 9.57 -16.19 -4.73
C MET A 1 10.99 -15.71 -4.92
N SER A 2 11.24 -14.88 -5.94
CA SER A 2 12.52 -14.19 -6.12
C SER A 2 12.78 -13.32 -4.90
N ASP A 3 14.03 -13.24 -4.48
CA ASP A 3 14.54 -12.28 -3.49
C ASP A 3 14.87 -10.92 -4.11
N THR A 4 14.82 -10.81 -5.43
CA THR A 4 15.05 -9.58 -6.21
C THR A 4 13.75 -8.92 -6.72
N MET A 5 13.61 -7.60 -6.53
CA MET A 5 12.53 -6.75 -6.97
C MET A 5 12.88 -6.23 -8.32
N LYS A 6 11.88 -6.20 -9.18
CA LYS A 6 12.00 -5.54 -10.47
C LYS A 6 10.96 -4.47 -10.54
N VAL A 7 11.41 -3.26 -10.80
CA VAL A 7 10.53 -2.13 -11.04
C VAL A 7 9.59 -2.48 -12.19
N GLN A 8 8.30 -2.35 -11.95
CA GLN A 8 7.29 -2.44 -12.99
C GLN A 8 7.21 -1.10 -13.73
N PRO A 9 7.42 -1.05 -15.05
CA PRO A 9 7.26 0.19 -15.79
C PRO A 9 5.84 0.77 -15.60
N PHE A 10 5.77 2.07 -15.33
CA PHE A 10 4.52 2.78 -15.05
C PHE A 10 3.45 2.54 -16.11
N ALA A 11 3.82 2.58 -17.39
CA ALA A 11 2.89 2.38 -18.50
C ALA A 11 2.21 0.99 -18.46
N VAL A 12 2.95 -0.04 -18.02
CA VAL A 12 2.41 -1.39 -17.91
C VAL A 12 1.44 -1.48 -16.74
N LEU A 13 1.80 -0.90 -15.59
CA LEU A 13 0.93 -0.85 -14.41
C LEU A 13 -0.38 -0.11 -14.71
N LEU A 14 -0.29 1.06 -15.34
CA LEU A 14 -1.46 1.84 -15.72
C LEU A 14 -2.33 1.11 -16.75
N ASN A 15 -1.72 0.46 -17.75
CA ASN A 15 -2.48 -0.31 -18.74
C ASN A 15 -3.25 -1.45 -18.09
N TRP A 16 -2.63 -2.15 -17.12
CA TRP A 16 -3.32 -3.20 -16.36
C TRP A 16 -4.52 -2.61 -15.61
N ILE A 17 -4.33 -1.56 -14.79
CA ILE A 17 -5.39 -0.93 -14.00
C ILE A 17 -6.57 -0.53 -14.88
N LEU A 18 -6.31 0.17 -15.99
CA LEU A 18 -7.36 0.69 -16.86
C LEU A 18 -8.14 -0.42 -17.57
N ARG A 19 -7.44 -1.45 -18.09
CA ARG A 19 -8.09 -2.56 -18.80
C ARG A 19 -8.90 -3.44 -17.86
N GLU A 20 -8.41 -3.66 -16.63
CA GLU A 20 -9.16 -4.42 -15.63
C GLU A 20 -10.42 -3.66 -15.20
N LEU A 21 -10.31 -2.34 -14.98
CA LEU A 21 -11.47 -1.53 -14.61
C LEU A 21 -12.52 -1.52 -15.72
N GLU A 22 -12.11 -1.41 -16.98
CA GLU A 22 -13.01 -1.45 -18.14
C GLU A 22 -13.70 -2.81 -18.27
N ALA A 23 -12.93 -3.90 -18.28
CA ALA A 23 -13.44 -5.23 -18.58
C ALA A 23 -14.22 -5.86 -17.41
N ASN A 24 -13.76 -5.64 -16.18
CA ASN A 24 -14.20 -6.40 -15.01
C ASN A 24 -14.83 -5.53 -13.92
N GLN A 25 -14.84 -4.20 -14.10
CA GLN A 25 -15.22 -3.24 -13.04
C GLN A 25 -14.40 -3.48 -11.76
N SER A 26 -13.13 -3.87 -11.88
CA SER A 26 -12.24 -4.10 -10.73
C SER A 26 -10.86 -3.50 -10.96
N ILE A 27 -10.14 -3.25 -9.86
CA ILE A 27 -8.72 -2.89 -9.89
C ILE A 27 -8.01 -3.81 -8.90
N PHE A 28 -7.04 -4.60 -9.40
CA PHE A 28 -6.33 -5.61 -8.61
C PHE A 28 -7.27 -6.55 -7.85
N GLY A 29 -8.38 -6.94 -8.48
CA GLY A 29 -9.40 -7.81 -7.89
C GLY A 29 -10.40 -7.13 -6.94
N ILE A 30 -10.23 -5.86 -6.61
CA ILE A 30 -11.23 -5.12 -5.82
C ILE A 30 -12.31 -4.63 -6.78
N HIS A 31 -13.50 -5.22 -6.68
CA HIS A 31 -14.65 -4.79 -7.49
C HIS A 31 -15.11 -3.38 -7.10
N ARG A 32 -15.54 -2.60 -8.09
CA ARG A 32 -15.92 -1.18 -7.96
C ARG A 32 -17.00 -0.93 -6.92
N SER A 33 -17.90 -1.89 -6.69
CA SER A 33 -18.92 -1.80 -5.64
C SER A 33 -18.35 -1.76 -4.22
N LEU A 34 -17.10 -2.15 -4.03
CA LEU A 34 -16.38 -2.12 -2.76
C LEU A 34 -15.49 -0.88 -2.61
N PHE A 35 -15.39 -0.04 -3.65
CA PHE A 35 -14.61 1.18 -3.56
C PHE A 35 -15.20 2.11 -2.51
N TYR A 36 -14.35 2.58 -1.61
CA TYR A 36 -14.72 3.57 -0.62
C TYR A 36 -14.99 4.92 -1.28
N ILE A 37 -16.21 5.40 -1.11
CA ILE A 37 -16.65 6.72 -1.58
C ILE A 37 -16.74 7.64 -0.35
N PRO A 38 -15.86 8.65 -0.24
CA PRO A 38 -15.92 9.66 0.82
C PRO A 38 -17.31 10.29 0.94
N LYS A 39 -17.83 10.37 2.16
CA LYS A 39 -19.01 11.16 2.49
C LYS A 39 -18.59 12.44 3.20
N LYS A 40 -19.29 13.53 2.92
CA LYS A 40 -18.99 14.86 3.49
C LYS A 40 -19.11 14.88 5.01
N ASP A 41 -19.98 14.05 5.55
CA ASP A 41 -20.31 13.88 6.97
C ASP A 41 -19.69 12.60 7.56
N SER A 42 -18.55 12.16 7.04
CA SER A 42 -17.83 11.01 7.59
C SER A 42 -17.55 11.25 9.08
N PRO A 43 -18.04 10.39 10.00
CA PRO A 43 -18.00 10.65 11.44
C PRO A 43 -16.59 10.64 12.03
N TYR A 44 -15.60 10.16 11.26
CA TYR A 44 -14.20 10.07 11.65
C TYR A 44 -13.33 11.08 10.90
N ALA A 45 -13.92 11.94 10.06
CA ALA A 45 -13.15 12.93 9.31
C ALA A 45 -12.41 13.87 10.26
N ILE A 46 -11.17 14.19 9.91
CA ILE A 46 -10.36 15.20 10.59
C ILE A 46 -10.33 16.42 9.68
N GLU A 47 -10.87 17.54 10.17
CA GLU A 47 -10.94 18.79 9.41
C GLU A 47 -9.56 19.39 9.12
N ASP A 48 -8.65 19.26 10.07
CA ASP A 48 -7.30 19.80 9.99
C ASP A 48 -6.26 18.85 10.62
N LEU A 49 -5.68 17.99 9.77
CA LEU A 49 -4.48 17.23 10.07
C LEU A 49 -3.30 17.87 9.33
N PHE A 50 -2.46 18.63 10.05
CA PHE A 50 -1.30 19.33 9.48
C PHE A 50 -1.64 20.29 8.32
N GLY A 51 -2.80 20.96 8.36
CA GLY A 51 -3.30 21.84 7.30
C GLY A 51 -4.11 21.12 6.23
N HIS A 52 -4.43 19.83 6.42
CA HIS A 52 -5.12 19.01 5.43
C HIS A 52 -6.39 18.36 5.98
N TYR A 53 -7.47 18.42 5.22
CA TYR A 53 -8.68 17.64 5.47
C TYR A 53 -8.42 16.15 5.19
N LEU A 54 -8.77 15.30 6.15
CA LEU A 54 -8.59 13.86 6.07
C LEU A 54 -9.92 13.14 6.30
N VAL A 55 -10.47 12.50 5.26
CA VAL A 55 -11.79 11.83 5.31
C VAL A 55 -11.81 10.69 6.34
N THR A 56 -10.70 9.97 6.48
CA THR A 56 -10.57 8.80 7.36
C THR A 56 -9.17 8.78 7.99
N PRO A 57 -9.04 8.64 9.32
CA PRO A 57 -7.77 8.68 10.03
C PRO A 57 -7.09 7.31 10.05
N ILE A 58 -7.26 6.52 8.98
CA ILE A 58 -6.76 5.16 8.87
C ILE A 58 -6.02 4.97 7.55
N GLY A 59 -5.08 4.03 7.57
CA GLY A 59 -4.36 3.54 6.41
C GLY A 59 -3.14 2.74 6.87
N PRO A 60 -2.40 2.13 5.94
CA PRO A 60 -1.27 1.29 6.28
C PRO A 60 -0.09 2.14 6.78
N GLY A 61 0.57 1.63 7.82
CA GLY A 61 1.86 2.13 8.28
C GLY A 61 2.99 1.75 7.32
N ALA A 62 4.15 2.39 7.48
CA ALA A 62 5.32 2.14 6.66
C ALA A 62 5.79 0.68 6.81
N GLY A 63 5.81 -0.07 5.71
CA GLY A 63 6.09 -1.51 5.79
C GLY A 63 5.80 -2.25 4.48
N PRO A 64 5.72 -3.59 4.52
CA PRO A 64 5.45 -4.41 3.33
C PRO A 64 4.16 -4.01 2.59
N HIS A 65 3.16 -3.50 3.30
CA HIS A 65 1.90 -3.02 2.71
C HIS A 65 2.04 -1.73 1.90
N THR A 66 3.13 -0.98 2.03
CA THR A 66 3.39 0.26 1.28
C THR A 66 4.65 0.19 0.42
N GLN A 67 5.18 -1.02 0.20
CA GLN A 67 6.32 -1.26 -0.70
C GLN A 67 5.89 -1.27 -2.18
N LEU A 68 4.73 -1.84 -2.48
CA LEU A 68 4.20 -1.93 -3.85
C LEU A 68 3.15 -0.84 -4.13
N ALA A 69 3.27 -0.19 -5.29
CA ALA A 69 2.29 0.78 -5.76
C ALA A 69 0.85 0.20 -5.82
N GLN A 70 0.73 -1.07 -6.17
CA GLN A 70 -0.53 -1.83 -6.17
C GLN A 70 -1.18 -1.82 -4.79
N ASN A 71 -0.41 -2.11 -3.74
CA ASN A 71 -0.93 -2.21 -2.38
C ASN A 71 -1.37 -0.84 -1.85
N ILE A 72 -0.61 0.22 -2.14
CA ILE A 72 -0.98 1.60 -1.82
C ILE A 72 -2.32 1.95 -2.48
N LEU A 73 -2.47 1.61 -3.77
CA LEU A 73 -3.67 1.91 -4.54
C LEU A 73 -4.88 1.11 -4.04
N CYS A 74 -4.69 -0.19 -3.72
CA CYS A 74 -5.71 -1.02 -3.07
C CYS A 74 -6.14 -0.47 -1.71
N ALA A 75 -5.20 -0.05 -0.87
CA ALA A 75 -5.49 0.58 0.42
C ALA A 75 -6.31 1.86 0.24
N TRP A 76 -5.94 2.71 -0.72
CA TRP A 76 -6.67 3.93 -1.03
C TRP A 76 -8.09 3.65 -1.55
N LEU A 77 -8.25 2.70 -2.48
CA LEU A 77 -9.55 2.26 -3.00
C LEU A 77 -10.45 1.71 -1.89
N SER A 78 -9.85 1.11 -0.85
CA SER A 78 -10.57 0.53 0.29
C SER A 78 -10.79 1.52 1.43
N GLY A 79 -10.41 2.79 1.25
CA GLY A 79 -10.71 3.87 2.18
C GLY A 79 -9.54 4.35 3.04
N GLY A 80 -8.32 3.83 2.87
CA GLY A 80 -7.14 4.39 3.52
C GLY A 80 -6.85 5.82 3.02
N ARG A 81 -6.59 6.75 3.93
CA ARG A 81 -6.23 8.15 3.59
C ARG A 81 -4.97 8.65 4.30
N PHE A 82 -4.56 8.00 5.39
CA PHE A 82 -3.26 8.26 6.01
C PHE A 82 -2.33 7.08 5.70
N ILE A 83 -1.45 7.26 4.71
CA ILE A 83 -0.60 6.19 4.16
C ILE A 83 0.85 6.57 4.42
N GLU A 84 1.53 5.80 5.27
CA GLU A 84 2.96 5.97 5.50
C GLU A 84 3.73 5.11 4.50
N LEU A 85 4.54 5.76 3.66
CA LEU A 85 5.30 5.06 2.64
C LEU A 85 6.43 4.24 3.25
N LYS A 86 6.67 3.05 2.69
CA LYS A 86 7.83 2.23 3.02
C LYS A 86 9.08 3.08 2.87
N THR A 87 9.98 2.98 3.83
CA THR A 87 11.25 3.68 3.78
C THR A 87 12.08 3.13 2.63
N VAL A 88 12.70 4.00 1.84
CA VAL A 88 13.62 3.58 0.77
C VAL A 88 15.03 3.77 1.29
N GLN A 89 15.86 2.73 1.22
CA GLN A 89 17.25 2.80 1.68
C GLN A 89 18.24 2.79 0.52
N ILE A 90 19.42 3.38 0.76
CA ILE A 90 20.50 3.44 -0.23
C ILE A 90 21.30 2.12 -0.24
N MET A 91 21.42 1.46 0.92
CA MET A 91 22.24 0.26 1.10
C MET A 91 21.39 -1.00 0.93
N ASP A 92 21.22 -1.44 -0.31
CA ASP A 92 20.30 -2.52 -0.67
C ASP A 92 20.95 -3.92 -0.64
N GLU A 93 22.25 -4.01 -0.38
CA GLU A 93 23.04 -5.24 -0.43
C GLU A 93 23.14 -5.99 0.93
N LEU A 94 22.20 -5.76 1.85
CA LEU A 94 22.20 -6.44 3.14
C LEU A 94 21.82 -7.93 2.99
N GLU A 95 22.58 -8.82 3.62
CA GLU A 95 22.20 -10.23 3.73
C GLU A 95 21.37 -10.43 5.00
N ILE A 96 20.04 -10.49 4.85
CA ILE A 96 19.10 -10.71 5.97
C ILE A 96 18.60 -12.17 5.97
N PRO A 97 18.80 -12.95 7.05
CA PRO A 97 18.24 -14.29 7.19
C PRO A 97 16.71 -14.30 7.12
N ARG A 98 16.15 -15.38 6.56
CA ARG A 98 14.69 -15.56 6.43
C ARG A 98 14.19 -16.73 7.30
N PRO A 99 12.97 -16.65 7.88
CA PRO A 99 12.02 -15.52 7.79
C PRO A 99 12.54 -14.27 8.52
N CYS A 100 12.43 -13.11 7.87
CA CYS A 100 12.87 -11.82 8.44
C CYS A 100 11.76 -11.14 9.26
N ILE A 101 10.53 -11.63 9.10
CA ILE A 101 9.36 -11.28 9.90
C ILE A 101 8.75 -12.61 10.36
N ASP A 102 8.68 -12.80 11.67
CA ASP A 102 7.99 -13.91 12.31
C ASP A 102 6.88 -13.37 13.21
N MET A 103 5.68 -13.91 13.07
CA MET A 103 4.44 -13.36 13.64
C MET A 103 3.61 -14.47 14.31
N GLU A 104 4.26 -15.37 15.05
CA GLU A 104 3.57 -16.42 15.82
C GLU A 104 2.85 -15.85 17.06
N ASP A 105 3.60 -15.30 18.02
CA ASP A 105 3.05 -14.69 19.24
C ASP A 105 3.48 -13.22 19.41
N GLU A 106 4.74 -12.99 19.78
CA GLU A 106 5.41 -11.71 19.71
C GLU A 106 6.02 -11.56 18.32
N GLY A 107 5.72 -10.44 17.66
CA GLY A 107 6.26 -10.16 16.33
C GLY A 107 7.76 -9.91 16.40
N TYR A 108 8.55 -10.80 15.81
CA TYR A 108 9.98 -10.60 15.59
C TYR A 108 10.20 -10.06 14.18
N ASN A 109 10.69 -8.82 14.10
CA ASN A 109 11.02 -8.19 12.84
C ASN A 109 12.50 -7.79 12.85
N VAL A 110 13.30 -8.50 12.06
CA VAL A 110 14.71 -8.19 11.80
C VAL A 110 14.90 -7.61 10.40
N GLU A 111 13.81 -7.43 9.65
CA GLU A 111 13.79 -6.81 8.33
C GLU A 111 14.14 -5.32 8.44
N TRP A 112 15.09 -4.91 7.61
CA TRP A 112 15.29 -3.52 7.24
C TRP A 112 14.79 -3.27 5.83
N SER A 113 14.60 -2.01 5.46
CA SER A 113 13.88 -1.62 4.26
C SER A 113 14.67 -1.87 2.98
N GLN A 114 14.87 -3.13 2.62
CA GLN A 114 15.46 -3.55 1.35
C GLN A 114 14.38 -3.52 0.28
N GLU A 115 14.77 -3.02 -0.88
CA GLU A 115 13.95 -3.09 -2.08
C GLU A 115 14.14 -4.50 -2.65
N LEU A 116 13.62 -5.49 -1.90
CA LEU A 116 13.78 -6.93 -2.12
C LEU A 116 13.60 -7.29 -3.57
#